data_AF-A0A503XHS9-F1
#
_entry.id   AF-A0A503XHS9-F1
#
_cell.length_a   1.000
_cell.length_b   1.000
_cell.length_c   1.000
_cell.angle_alpha   90.00
_cell.angle_beta   90.00
_cell.angle_gamma   90.00
#
_symmetry.space_group_name_H-M   'P 1'
#
loop_
_entity.id
_entity.type
_entity.pdbx_description
1 polymer ?
#
loop_
_entity_poly.entity_id
_entity_poly.type
_entity_poly.pdbx_seq_one_letter_code
_entity_poly.pdbx_strand_id
1 'polypeptide(L)' 'MLTLHPLSGAPRDDIAPGTRHLIVGNYLTLYRVEDDAIEILRVLHGHRNFETDDLTDLSVADPV' A
#
# COMPACT_ATOMS: atom_id res chain seq x y z
N MET A 1 3.68 0.18 -15.20
CA MET A 1 2.21 -0.03 -15.18
C MET A 1 1.51 1.12 -14.48
N LEU A 2 1.78 1.38 -13.20
CA LEU A 2 1.06 2.39 -12.41
C LEU A 2 1.13 3.81 -12.99
N THR A 3 2.26 4.24 -13.56
CA THR A 3 2.40 5.56 -14.20
C THR A 3 1.48 5.77 -15.42
N LEU A 4 1.07 4.69 -16.09
CA LEU A 4 0.18 4.75 -17.25
C LEU A 4 -1.28 4.45 -16.88
N HIS A 5 -1.48 3.58 -15.89
CA HIS A 5 -2.80 3.11 -15.47
C HIS A 5 -2.91 3.10 -13.94
N PRO A 6 -2.95 4.28 -13.29
CA PRO A 6 -2.92 4.40 -11.83
C PRO A 6 -4.12 3.74 -11.14
N LEU A 7 -5.24 3.58 -11.85
CA LEU A 7 -6.46 2.97 -11.31
C LEU A 7 -6.55 1.45 -11.55
N SER A 8 -5.48 0.80 -12.03
CA SER A 8 -5.48 -0.64 -12.35
C SER A 8 -5.55 -1.55 -11.12
N GLY A 9 -5.16 -1.05 -9.94
CA GLY A 9 -5.30 -1.78 -8.68
C GLY A 9 -6.72 -1.72 -8.13
N ALA A 10 -7.16 -2.81 -7.50
CA ALA A 10 -8.50 -2.87 -6.91
C ALA A 10 -8.60 -1.94 -5.69
N PRO A 11 -9.73 -1.22 -5.52
CA PRO A 11 -9.94 -0.34 -4.38
C PRO A 11 -10.03 -1.16 -3.09
N ARG A 12 -9.42 -0.62 -2.03
CA ARG A 12 -9.36 -1.19 -0.68
C ARG A 12 -9.68 -0.12 0.36
N ASP A 13 -10.80 0.58 0.15
CA ASP A 13 -11.33 1.56 1.11
C ASP A 13 -11.65 0.92 2.47
N ASP A 14 -11.79 -0.41 2.52
CA ASP A 14 -11.90 -1.20 3.74
C ASP A 14 -10.62 -1.23 4.59
N ILE A 15 -9.45 -0.92 4.02
CA ILE A 15 -8.18 -0.76 4.75
C ILE A 15 -8.00 0.71 5.16
N ALA A 16 -8.07 1.62 4.18
CA ALA A 16 -8.05 3.06 4.39
C ALA A 16 -8.60 3.76 3.14
N PRO A 17 -9.27 4.93 3.27
CA PRO A 17 -9.85 5.64 2.14
C PRO A 17 -8.84 5.92 1.02
N GLY A 18 -9.22 5.66 -0.22
CA GLY A 18 -8.39 5.91 -1.40
C GLY A 18 -7.28 4.88 -1.63
N THR A 19 -7.13 3.89 -0.73
CA THR A 19 -6.14 2.82 -0.88
C THR A 19 -6.53 1.91 -2.02
N ARG A 20 -5.52 1.50 -2.79
CA ARG A 20 -5.61 0.50 -3.83
C ARG A 20 -4.54 -0.55 -3.61
N HIS A 21 -4.81 -1.75 -4.10
CA HIS A 21 -3.81 -2.80 -4.09
C HIS A 21 -3.56 -3.39 -5.48
N LEU A 22 -2.31 -3.76 -5.73
CA LEU A 22 -1.90 -4.43 -6.96
C LEU A 22 -1.00 -5.60 -6.60
N ILE A 23 -1.32 -6.79 -7.13
CA ILE A 23 -0.50 -7.98 -6.99
C ILE A 23 0.38 -8.11 -8.24
N VAL A 24 1.70 -8.16 -8.05
CA VAL A 24 2.67 -8.38 -9.12
C VAL A 24 3.57 -9.54 -8.70
N GLY A 25 3.40 -10.69 -9.35
CA GLY A 25 4.05 -11.93 -8.91
C GLY A 25 3.67 -12.26 -7.47
N ASN A 26 4.68 -12.41 -6.61
CA ASN A 26 4.50 -12.73 -5.18
C ASN A 26 4.44 -11.49 -4.27
N TYR A 27 4.25 -10.29 -4.82
CA TYR A 27 4.23 -9.05 -4.06
C TYR A 27 2.85 -8.38 -4.13
N LEU A 28 2.37 -7.94 -2.98
CA LEU A 28 1.23 -7.06 -2.81
C LEU A 28 1.74 -5.64 -2.60
N THR A 29 1.38 -4.73 -3.51
CA THR A 29 1.67 -3.31 -3.37
C THR A 29 0.41 -2.58 -2.91
N LEU A 30 0.47 -1.88 -1.79
CA LEU A 30 -0.56 -0.94 -1.34
C LEU A 30 -0.14 0.47 -1.76
N TYR A 31 -1.04 1.20 -2.39
CA TYR A 31 -0.76 2.53 -2.91
C TYR A 31 -2.02 3.40 -2.94
N ARG A 32 -1.85 4.71 -3.08
CA ARG A 32 -2.93 5.66 -3.36
C ARG A 32 -2.56 6.55 -4.53
N VAL A 33 -3.58 7.10 -5.17
CA VAL A 33 -3.43 8.04 -6.29
C VAL A 33 -3.80 9.40 -5.76
N GLU A 34 -2.82 10.30 -5.74
CA GLU A 34 -2.98 11.71 -5.41
C GLU A 34 -3.02 12.53 -6.70
N ASP A 35 -3.24 13.85 -6.60
CA ASP A 35 -3.44 14.71 -7.76
C ASP A 35 -2.26 14.74 -8.74
N ASP A 36 -1.03 14.64 -8.23
CA ASP A 36 0.21 14.74 -9.01
C ASP A 36 1.12 13.50 -8.92
N ALA A 37 0.75 12.52 -8.08
CA ALA A 37 1.63 11.42 -7.75
C ALA A 37 0.89 10.12 -7.43
N ILE A 38 1.67 9.03 -7.45
CA ILE A 38 1.26 7.73 -6.94
C ILE A 38 2.11 7.48 -5.70
N GLU A 39 1.48 7.45 -4.53
CA GLU A 39 2.19 7.17 -3.29
C GLU A 39 2.15 5.68 -2.99
N ILE A 40 3.33 5.08 -2.91
CA ILE A 40 3.48 3.68 -2.49
C ILE A 40 3.51 3.64 -0.97
N LEU A 41 2.46 3.11 -0.37
CA LEU A 41 2.31 3.02 1.08
C LEU A 41 3.16 1.88 1.64
N ARG A 42 3.06 0.70 1.01
CA ARG A 42 3.79 -0.52 1.41
C ARG A 42 3.95 -1.48 0.23
N VAL A 43 5.04 -2.24 0.23
CA VAL A 43 5.23 -3.42 -0.61
C VAL A 43 5.47 -4.63 0.28
N LEU A 44 4.62 -5.62 0.12
CA LEU A 44 4.50 -6.78 0.99
C LEU A 44 4.78 -8.04 0.17
N HIS A 45 5.66 -8.92 0.63
CA HIS A 45 5.86 -10.22 -0.01
C HIS A 45 4.77 -11.20 0.49
N GLY A 46 3.90 -11.70 -0.40
CA GLY A 46 2.73 -12.53 -0.08
C GLY A 46 3.02 -13.93 0.49
N HIS A 47 4.28 -14.25 0.77
CA HIS A 47 4.69 -15.48 1.47
C HIS A 47 5.11 -15.20 2.92
N ARG A 48 5.20 -13.92 3.31
CA ARG A 48 5.23 -13.55 4.72
C ARG A 48 3.77 -13.46 5.16
N ASN A 49 3.37 -14.34 6.07
CA ASN A 49 2.11 -14.19 6.78
C ASN A 49 2.22 -12.86 7.55
N PHE A 50 1.49 -11.83 7.14
CA PHE A 50 1.46 -10.56 7.85
C PHE A 50 0.52 -10.73 9.04
N GLU A 51 1.10 -10.84 10.23
CA GLU A 51 0.34 -10.76 11.47
C GLU A 51 -0.02 -9.29 11.69
N THR A 52 -1.18 -9.01 12.29
CA THR A 52 -1.70 -7.66 12.56
C THR A 52 -0.68 -6.73 13.26
N ASP A 53 0.29 -7.31 13.96
CA ASP A 53 1.35 -6.62 14.69
C ASP A 53 2.32 -5.83 13.79
N ASP A 54 2.52 -6.26 12.53
CA ASP A 54 3.41 -5.60 11.56
C ASP A 54 2.89 -4.23 11.07
N LEU A 55 1.62 -3.89 11.38
CA LEU A 55 0.98 -2.63 11.00
C LEU A 55 1.06 -1.57 12.12
N THR A 56 1.61 -1.89 13.29
CA THR A 56 1.60 -1.00 14.47
C THR A 56 2.75 0.01 14.52
N ASP A 57 3.76 -0.11 13.65
CA ASP A 57 4.96 0.74 13.68
C ASP A 57 4.82 2.09 12.93
N LEU A 58 3.62 2.68 12.92
CA LEU A 58 3.36 4.01 12.32
C LEU A 58 3.17 5.11 13.37
N SER A 59 3.52 4.90 14.64
CA SER A 59 3.17 5.81 15.74
C SER A 59 4.32 6.32 16.63
N VAL A 60 5.60 6.12 16.30
CA VAL A 60 6.67 6.80 17.06
C VAL A 60 7.56 7.57 16.11
N ALA A 61 7.16 8.81 15.82
CA ALA A 61 8.13 9.84 15.52
C ALA A 61 8.97 10.04 16.79
N ASP A 62 10.23 9.60 16.77
CA ASP A 62 11.21 9.98 17.77
C ASP A 62 11.31 11.52 17.78
N PRO A 63 10.98 12.21 18.89
CA PRO A 63 11.31 13.62 19.01
C PRO A 63 12.84 13.76 19.14
N VAL A 64 13.40 14.62 18.29
CA VAL A 64 14.81 15.04 18.24
C VAL A 64 15.36 15.42 19.61
#